data_AF-A0A2P4QP32-F1
#
_entry.id   AF-A0A2P4QP32-F1
#
_cell.length_a   1.000
_cell.length_b   1.000
_cell.length_c   1.000
_cell.angle_alpha   90.00
_cell.angle_beta   90.00
_cell.angle_gamma   90.00
#
_symmetry.space_group_name_H-M   'P 1'
#
loop_
_entity.id
_entity.type
_entity.pdbx_description
1 polymer ?
#
loop_
_entity_poly.entity_id
_entity_poly.type
_entity_poly.pdbx_seq_one_letter_code
_entity_poly.pdbx_strand_id
1 'polypeptide(L)'
;MEQHFEFIHRTSFQYNSLLEIQRFCTDFMAKSPEKVFKSLDFTSLPEKSLVQLIKRDDLQMKEIEVWEHVLEWVLHKILHLILMICQMLILKQ
;
A
#
# COMPACT_ATOMS: atom_id res chain seq x y z
N MET A 1 3.88 -14.25 3.95
CA MET A 1 4.15 -12.80 4.08
C MET A 1 3.65 -12.03 2.87
N GLU A 2 3.93 -12.49 1.65
CA GLU A 2 3.46 -11.88 0.39
C GLU A 2 1.94 -11.66 0.35
N GLN A 3 1.15 -12.56 0.94
CA GLN A 3 -0.32 -12.45 0.99
C GLN A 3 -0.89 -11.59 2.14
N HIS A 4 -0.08 -11.18 3.11
CA HIS A 4 -0.57 -10.48 4.31
C HIS A 4 0.33 -9.28 4.66
N PHE A 5 1.04 -8.75 3.67
CA PHE A 5 2.05 -7.72 3.88
C PHE A 5 1.43 -6.45 4.47
N GLU A 6 0.30 -5.99 3.92
CA GLU A 6 -0.42 -4.82 4.43
C GLU A 6 -0.77 -4.97 5.90
N PHE A 7 -1.33 -6.12 6.29
CA PHE A 7 -1.76 -6.34 7.67
C PHE A 7 -0.58 -6.30 8.65
N ILE A 8 0.54 -6.96 8.30
CA ILE A 8 1.76 -6.97 9.12
C ILE A 8 2.36 -5.56 9.18
N HIS A 9 2.45 -4.86 8.04
CA HIS A 9 2.95 -3.50 7.96
C HIS A 9 2.09 -2.55 8.79
N ARG A 10 0.76 -2.57 8.61
CA ARG A 10 -0.15 -1.71 9.37
C ARG A 10 -0.03 -1.95 10.87
N THR A 11 -0.02 -3.22 11.28
CA THR A 11 0.10 -3.58 12.70
C THR A 11 1.45 -3.17 13.28
N SER A 12 2.56 -3.37 12.54
CA SER A 12 3.89 -2.99 13.03
C SER A 12 4.03 -1.48 13.23
N PHE A 13 3.48 -0.67 12.34
CA PHE A 13 3.51 0.79 12.43
C PHE A 13 2.48 1.38 13.41
N GLN A 14 1.53 0.60 13.92
CA GLN A 14 0.62 1.01 15.00
C GLN A 14 1.29 0.99 16.38
N TYR A 15 2.25 0.08 16.59
CA TYR A 15 2.89 -0.11 17.89
C TYR A 15 4.38 0.21 17.82
N ASN A 16 4.81 1.25 18.53
CA ASN A 16 6.21 1.66 18.60
C ASN A 16 7.14 0.59 19.19
N SER A 17 6.61 -0.42 19.89
CA SER A 17 7.38 -1.55 20.42
C SER A 17 7.81 -2.55 19.34
N LEU A 18 7.27 -2.48 18.12
CA LEU A 18 7.50 -3.45 17.04
C LEU A 18 8.57 -2.98 16.03
N LEU A 19 9.61 -2.29 16.49
CA LEU A 19 10.66 -1.70 15.63
C LEU A 19 11.32 -2.71 14.70
N GLU A 20 11.58 -3.93 15.18
CA GLU A 20 12.22 -4.98 14.37
C GLU A 20 11.34 -5.39 13.18
N ILE A 21 10.03 -5.49 13.39
CA ILE A 21 9.05 -5.79 12.33
C ILE A 21 8.92 -4.61 11.37
N GLN A 22 8.90 -3.37 11.87
CA GLN A 22 8.88 -2.18 11.02
C GLN A 22 10.10 -2.13 10.10
N ARG A 23 11.29 -2.40 10.64
CA ARG A 23 12.54 -2.44 9.88
C ARG A 23 12.53 -3.55 8.86
N PHE A 24 12.05 -4.73 9.26
CA PHE A 24 11.85 -5.85 8.35
C PHE A 24 10.91 -5.49 7.19
N CYS A 25 9.74 -4.89 7.46
CA CYS A 25 8.79 -4.47 6.43
C CYS A 25 9.41 -3.47 5.45
N THR A 26 10.17 -2.51 6.00
CA THR A 26 10.85 -1.46 5.26
C THR A 26 11.94 -2.05 4.34
N ASP A 27 12.75 -2.97 4.84
CA ASP A 27 13.78 -3.67 4.06
C ASP A 27 13.16 -4.58 2.99
N PHE A 28 12.05 -5.24 3.30
CA PHE A 28 11.33 -6.09 2.36
C PHE A 28 10.76 -5.28 1.19
N MET A 29 10.19 -4.10 1.48
CA MET A 29 9.70 -3.16 0.47
C MET A 29 10.78 -2.70 -0.49
N ALA A 30 11.99 -2.46 0.01
CA ALA A 30 13.12 -2.02 -0.83
C ALA A 30 13.69 -3.15 -1.68
N LYS A 31 13.86 -4.33 -1.09
CA LYS A 31 14.47 -5.50 -1.75
C LYS A 31 13.53 -6.22 -2.71
N SER A 32 12.23 -6.12 -2.50
CA SER A 32 11.23 -6.82 -3.31
C SER A 32 9.96 -5.99 -3.52
N PRO A 33 10.08 -4.77 -4.08
CA PRO A 33 8.94 -3.87 -4.29
C PRO A 33 7.85 -4.53 -5.15
N GLU A 34 8.23 -5.31 -6.18
CA GLU A 34 7.29 -6.04 -7.03
C GLU A 34 6.34 -6.95 -6.23
N LYS A 35 6.84 -7.63 -5.20
CA LYS A 35 6.02 -8.52 -4.35
C LYS A 35 5.05 -7.74 -3.48
N VAL A 36 5.44 -6.55 -3.02
CA VAL A 36 4.58 -5.66 -2.25
C VAL A 36 3.47 -5.12 -3.14
N PHE A 37 3.84 -4.62 -4.31
CA PHE A 37 2.92 -4.06 -5.29
C PHE A 37 1.90 -5.07 -5.84
N LYS A 38 2.32 -6.32 -6.07
CA LYS A 38 1.44 -7.42 -6.51
C LYS A 38 0.63 -8.07 -5.38
N SER A 39 0.83 -7.66 -4.13
CA SER A 39 0.05 -8.21 -3.03
C SER A 39 -1.41 -7.79 -3.14
N LEU A 40 -2.33 -8.70 -2.75
CA LEU A 40 -3.79 -8.47 -2.76
C LEU A 40 -4.19 -7.19 -2.03
N ASP A 41 -3.41 -6.81 -1.02
CA ASP A 41 -3.75 -5.73 -0.10
C ASP A 41 -3.02 -4.41 -0.41
N PHE A 42 -2.24 -4.34 -1.49
CA PHE A 42 -1.47 -3.14 -1.81
C PHE A 42 -2.34 -1.88 -1.95
N THR A 43 -3.51 -2.00 -2.60
CA THR A 43 -4.45 -0.86 -2.75
C THR A 43 -5.08 -0.41 -1.43
N SER A 44 -4.92 -1.21 -0.36
CA SER A 44 -5.34 -0.89 1.00
C SER A 44 -4.27 -0.15 1.80
N LEU A 45 -3.03 -0.05 1.28
CA LEU A 45 -1.94 0.64 1.95
C LEU A 45 -2.32 2.10 2.28
N PRO A 46 -2.08 2.59 3.51
CA PRO A 46 -2.29 3.99 3.85
C PRO A 46 -1.42 4.93 3.00
N GLU A 47 -1.94 6.11 2.67
CA GLU A 47 -1.24 7.12 1.87
C GLU A 47 0.15 7.46 2.44
N LYS A 48 0.26 7.62 3.77
CA LYS A 48 1.54 7.91 4.44
C LYS A 48 2.59 6.84 4.17
N SER A 49 2.20 5.57 4.19
CA SER A 49 3.08 4.44 3.92
C SER A 49 3.49 4.40 2.44
N LEU A 50 2.55 4.72 1.53
CA LEU A 50 2.86 4.83 0.10
C LEU A 50 3.85 5.96 -0.17
N VAL A 51 3.66 7.12 0.44
CA VAL A 51 4.58 8.26 0.34
C VAL A 51 5.96 7.91 0.88
N GLN A 52 6.06 7.14 1.96
CA GLN A 52 7.33 6.66 2.48
C GLN A 52 8.01 5.68 1.52
N LEU A 53 7.25 4.79 0.88
CA LEU A 53 7.76 3.84 -0.11
C LEU A 53 8.36 4.56 -1.32
N ILE A 54 7.60 5.45 -1.97
CA ILE A 54 8.02 6.13 -3.21
C ILE A 54 9.17 7.13 -3.01
N LYS A 55 9.39 7.59 -1.77
CA LYS A 55 10.51 8.47 -1.42
C LYS A 55 11.85 7.74 -1.33
N ARG A 56 11.84 6.40 -1.33
CA ARG A 56 13.06 5.60 -1.28
C ARG A 56 13.74 5.59 -2.63
N ASP A 57 15.03 5.84 -2.60
CA ASP A 57 15.96 5.80 -3.72
C ASP A 57 16.59 4.41 -3.93
N ASP A 58 16.39 3.48 -2.99
CA ASP A 58 16.99 2.14 -3.00
C ASP A 58 16.05 1.01 -3.44
N LEU A 59 14.86 1.35 -3.99
CA LEU A 59 13.91 0.37 -4.49
C LEU A 59 14.51 -0.43 -5.66
N GLN A 60 14.48 -1.75 -5.55
CA GLN A 60 14.93 -2.67 -6.61
C GLN A 60 13.85 -2.83 -7.72
N MET A 61 13.42 -1.72 -8.32
CA MET A 61 12.41 -1.64 -9.39
C MET A 61 12.61 -0.37 -10.21
N LYS A 62 12.22 -0.38 -11.49
CA LYS A 62 12.33 0.84 -12.31
C LYS A 62 11.31 1.88 -11.86
N GLU A 63 11.70 3.14 -11.91
CA GLU A 63 10.82 4.24 -11.51
C GLU A 63 9.49 4.25 -12.30
N ILE A 64 9.53 3.95 -13.61
CA ILE A 64 8.31 3.87 -14.43
C ILE A 64 7.34 2.80 -13.93
N GLU A 65 7.85 1.64 -13.50
CA GLU A 65 7.04 0.54 -12.97
C GLU A 65 6.43 0.95 -11.62
N VAL A 66 7.16 1.69 -10.77
CA VAL A 66 6.63 2.26 -9.52
C VAL A 66 5.46 3.19 -9.81
N TRP A 67 5.61 4.10 -10.78
CA TRP A 67 4.55 5.05 -11.15
C TRP A 67 3.30 4.37 -11.71
N GLU A 68 3.45 3.29 -12.49
CA GLU A 68 2.31 2.48 -12.96
C GLU A 68 1.48 1.94 -11.79
N HIS A 69 2.13 1.40 -10.75
CA HIS A 69 1.42 0.86 -9.58
C HIS A 69 0.81 1.97 -8.69
N VAL A 70 1.44 3.15 -8.63
CA VAL A 70 0.85 4.32 -7.97
C VAL A 70 -0.43 4.76 -8.68
N LEU A 71 -0.45 4.75 -10.02
CA LEU A 71 -1.65 5.05 -10.80
C LEU A 71 -2.76 4.03 -10.53
N GLU A 72 -2.45 2.73 -10.50
CA GLU A 72 -3.40 1.67 -10.13
C GLU A 72 -3.98 1.89 -8.72
N TRP A 73 -3.13 2.23 -7.75
CA TRP A 73 -3.57 2.56 -6.38
C TRP A 73 -4.55 3.73 -6.36
N VAL A 74 -4.26 4.81 -7.09
CA VAL A 74 -5.14 5.99 -7.18
C VAL A 74 -6.47 5.63 -7.84
N LEU A 75 -6.44 4.90 -8.96
CA LEU A 75 -7.64 4.45 -9.66
C LEU A 75 -8.55 3.61 -8.76
N HIS A 76 -7.95 2.69 -7.98
CA HIS A 76 -8.70 1.88 -7.02
C HIS A 76 -9.39 2.73 -5.94
N LYS A 77 -8.71 3.74 -5.38
CA LYS A 77 -9.31 4.64 -4.39
C LYS A 77 -10.44 5.49 -4.96
N ILE A 78 -10.29 6.00 -6.19
CA ILE A 78 -11.33 6.77 -6.87
C ILE A 78 -12.56 5.90 -7.11
N LEU A 79 -12.37 4.67 -7.64
CA LEU A 79 -13.47 3.74 -7.88
C LEU A 79 -14.20 3.38 -6.59
N HIS A 80 -13.47 3.13 -5.50
CA HIS A 80 -14.04 2.87 -4.18
C HIS A 80 -14.89 4.05 -3.67
N LEU A 81 -14.41 5.29 -3.82
CA LEU A 81 -15.17 6.48 -3.44
C LEU A 81 -16.49 6.60 -4.22
N ILE A 82 -16.45 6.35 -5.54
CA ILE A 82 -17.64 6.36 -6.39
C ILE A 82 -18.65 5.29 -5.95
N LEU A 83 -18.19 4.07 -5.68
CA LEU A 83 -19.05 2.98 -5.18
C LEU A 83 -19.71 3.34 -3.85
N MET A 84 -18.96 3.95 -2.91
CA MET A 84 -19.51 4.41 -1.63
C MET A 84 -20.60 5.47 -1.84
N ILE A 85 -20.38 6.43 -2.75
CA ILE A 85 -21.37 7.47 -3.06
C ILE A 85 -22.62 6.82 -3.68
N CYS A 86 -22.47 5.91 -4.65
CA CYS A 86 -23.58 5.18 -5.25
C CYS A 86 -24.38 4.39 -4.20
N GLN A 87 -23.71 3.67 -3.30
CA GLN A 87 -24.37 2.95 -2.21
C GLN A 87 -25.10 3.89 -1.25
N MET A 88 -24.50 5.03 -0.89
CA MET A 88 -25.14 6.05 -0.05
C MET A 88 -26.38 6.68 -0.71
N LEU A 89 -26.36 6.84 -2.03
CA LEU A 89 -27.51 7.34 -2.80
C LEU A 89 -28.63 6.30 -2.88
N ILE A 90 -28.28 5.02 -3.10
CA ILE A 90 -29.24 3.91 -3.14
C ILE A 90 -29.89 3.68 -1.76
N LEU A 91 -29.14 3.79 -0.67
CA LEU A 91 -29.65 3.60 0.70
C LEU A 91 -30.49 4.78 1.22
N LYS A 92 -30.48 5.92 0.52
CA LYS A 92 -31.30 7.10 0.85
C LYS A 92 -32.60 7.19 0.05
N GLN A 93 -32.88 6.22 -0.81
CA GLN A 93 -34.08 6.11 -1.65
C GLN A 93 -34.91 4.89 -1.23
#